data_AF-A0A962M7B5-F1
#
_entry.id   AF-A0A962M7B5-F1
#
_cell.length_a   1.000
_cell.length_b   1.000
_cell.length_c   1.000
_cell.angle_alpha   90.00
_cell.angle_beta   90.00
_cell.angle_gamma   90.00
#
_symmetry.space_group_name_H-M   'P 1'
#
loop_
_entity.id
_entity.type
_entity.pdbx_description
1 polymer ?
#
loop_
_entity_poly.entity_id
_entity_poly.type
_entity_poly.pdbx_seq_one_letter_code
_entity_poly.pdbx_strand_id
1 'polypeptide(L)'
;MNYLSNKLAKVITDPTFPHNRKSSSVNPSSASIQFIDSMGNTKTVGACLRQQYYKMTGINSDASATVNIDWTISALIGDKLHDLIVQLIDTYGFAMKIQRLAAEHSIYDEVTRLSGRCDLIAWDYNTDEPIGIEIKSVGEYKAKNTIEQPGAEHVLQSMVYLDYYNSKIPDGQKKITKWYIWYISRTENWTLKAKGHGSPFVMLWDFCVELKDGVPIITLPTGVKQKWSQFSIKNIYERYDLLLKYVNECVVPPRDYEINYSEEKITGLFKNDKLERKMDKEAVEKWLKKGAEAGKLKVSMGDIECRFCEYSDLCWNGTINKNAKTFSNLPSDTPTQIKDSGNYFL
;
A
#
# COMPACT_ATOMS: atom_id res chain seq x y z
N MET A 1 -36.98 -10.85 -3.66
CA MET A 1 -36.01 -11.65 -4.43
C MET A 1 -35.09 -12.41 -3.48
N ASN A 2 -35.35 -13.70 -3.26
CA ASN A 2 -34.63 -14.62 -2.38
C ASN A 2 -33.50 -15.32 -3.16
N TYR A 3 -32.40 -14.63 -3.43
CA TYR A 3 -31.22 -15.30 -4.00
C TYR A 3 -30.13 -15.39 -2.92
N LEU A 4 -29.56 -16.58 -2.73
CA LEU A 4 -28.50 -16.83 -1.75
C LEU A 4 -27.30 -15.88 -1.95
N SER A 5 -26.97 -15.57 -3.21
CA SER A 5 -25.94 -14.56 -3.54
C SER A 5 -26.30 -13.16 -3.04
N ASN A 6 -27.57 -12.75 -3.00
CA ASN A 6 -27.96 -11.45 -2.46
C ASN A 6 -27.82 -11.41 -0.94
N LYS A 7 -28.07 -12.53 -0.24
CA LYS A 7 -27.81 -12.63 1.20
C LYS A 7 -26.31 -12.52 1.47
N LEU A 8 -25.49 -13.25 0.71
CA LEU A 8 -24.03 -13.18 0.80
C LEU A 8 -23.51 -11.77 0.46
N ALA A 9 -23.96 -11.18 -0.65
CA ALA A 9 -23.62 -9.82 -1.04
C ALA A 9 -24.02 -8.81 0.03
N LYS A 10 -25.18 -8.96 0.67
CA LYS A 10 -25.60 -8.10 1.80
C LYS A 10 -24.64 -8.20 2.99
N VAL A 11 -24.18 -9.40 3.33
CA VAL A 11 -23.21 -9.61 4.41
C VAL A 11 -21.82 -9.04 4.05
N ILE A 12 -21.41 -9.12 2.78
CA ILE A 12 -20.11 -8.60 2.31
C ILE A 12 -20.13 -7.09 2.04
N THR A 13 -21.29 -6.49 1.71
CA THR A 13 -21.45 -5.04 1.50
C THR A 13 -21.51 -4.24 2.79
N ASP A 14 -21.97 -4.87 3.86
CA ASP A 14 -22.04 -4.27 5.20
C ASP A 14 -21.36 -5.18 6.23
N PRO A 15 -20.05 -5.48 6.07
CA PRO A 15 -19.36 -6.23 7.10
C PRO A 15 -19.26 -5.33 8.32
N THR A 16 -19.76 -5.79 9.46
CA THR A 16 -19.48 -5.12 10.72
C THR A 16 -18.01 -5.30 11.07
N PHE A 17 -17.18 -4.37 10.63
CA PHE A 17 -15.81 -4.27 11.10
C PHE A 17 -15.82 -3.64 12.49
N PRO A 18 -15.01 -4.15 13.44
CA PRO A 18 -14.74 -3.39 14.65
C PRO A 18 -14.17 -2.02 14.25
N HIS A 19 -14.57 -0.98 14.99
CA HIS A 19 -14.21 0.43 14.77
C HIS A 19 -12.81 0.62 14.16
N ASN A 20 -12.69 1.57 13.23
CA ASN A 20 -11.40 2.11 12.79
C ASN A 20 -10.54 2.38 14.03
N ARG A 21 -9.60 1.47 14.33
CA ARG A 21 -8.72 1.62 15.47
C ARG A 21 -7.76 2.73 15.12
N LYS A 22 -7.78 3.78 15.94
CA LYS A 22 -6.76 4.84 15.89
C LYS A 22 -5.38 4.16 16.01
N SER A 23 -4.55 4.30 14.98
CA SER A 23 -3.14 3.92 15.04
C SER A 23 -2.33 5.15 15.42
N SER A 24 -1.61 5.12 16.54
CA SER A 24 -0.63 6.16 16.88
C SER A 24 0.73 5.96 16.22
N SER A 25 0.86 4.93 15.38
CA SER A 25 2.11 4.48 14.77
C SER A 25 2.12 4.70 13.26
N VAL A 26 3.31 4.94 12.70
CA VAL A 26 3.57 4.88 11.26
C VAL A 26 3.74 3.42 10.83
N ASN A 27 3.36 3.09 9.58
CA ASN A 27 3.34 1.69 9.12
C ASN A 27 4.21 1.50 7.87
N PRO A 28 4.98 0.40 7.73
CA PRO A 28 5.75 0.08 6.53
C PRO A 28 4.94 0.13 5.23
N SER A 29 3.68 -0.34 5.25
CA SER A 29 2.77 -0.30 4.10
C SER A 29 2.29 1.12 3.74
N SER A 30 2.53 2.09 4.62
CA SER A 30 2.28 3.52 4.41
C SER A 30 3.54 4.32 4.07
N ALA A 31 4.65 3.63 3.79
CA ALA A 31 5.89 4.28 3.39
C ALA A 31 5.67 5.14 2.13
N SER A 32 6.33 6.29 2.10
CA SER A 32 6.34 7.19 0.94
C SER A 32 7.64 7.96 0.89
N ILE A 33 7.96 8.49 -0.29
CA ILE A 33 9.11 9.38 -0.54
C ILE A 33 8.66 10.58 -1.36
N GLN A 34 9.40 11.67 -1.23
CA GLN A 34 9.37 12.80 -2.17
C GLN A 34 10.75 12.99 -2.76
N PHE A 35 10.81 13.27 -4.05
CA PHE A 35 12.05 13.58 -4.75
C PHE A 35 11.79 14.52 -5.93
N ILE A 36 12.85 15.13 -6.45
CA ILE A 36 12.78 15.98 -7.63
C ILE A 36 13.00 15.10 -8.86
N ASP A 37 12.02 15.06 -9.77
CA ASP A 37 12.12 14.30 -11.00
C ASP A 37 13.08 14.96 -12.01
N SER A 38 13.34 14.30 -13.13
CA SER A 38 14.25 14.82 -14.17
C SER A 38 13.80 16.14 -14.81
N MET A 39 12.56 16.57 -14.54
CA MET A 39 12.00 17.82 -15.02
C MET A 39 11.97 18.91 -13.95
N GLY A 40 12.55 18.67 -12.77
CA GLY A 40 12.54 19.62 -11.66
C GLY A 40 11.26 19.64 -10.84
N ASN A 41 10.31 18.73 -11.10
CA ASN A 41 9.05 18.67 -10.36
C ASN A 41 9.20 17.84 -9.10
N THR A 42 8.56 18.28 -8.02
CA THR A 42 8.40 17.43 -6.83
C THR A 42 7.45 16.29 -7.15
N LYS A 43 7.92 15.06 -6.99
CA LYS A 43 7.16 13.84 -7.18
C LYS A 43 7.04 13.09 -5.86
N THR A 44 5.80 12.72 -5.50
CA THR A 44 5.52 11.84 -4.37
C THR A 44 5.28 10.41 -4.87
N VAL A 45 5.83 9.42 -4.17
CA VAL A 45 5.57 7.98 -4.43
C VAL A 45 5.26 7.29 -3.11
N GLY A 46 4.23 6.44 -3.07
CA GLY A 46 3.81 5.70 -1.87
C GLY A 46 2.48 6.21 -1.30
N ALA A 47 2.32 6.18 0.02
CA ALA A 47 1.10 6.67 0.66
C ALA A 47 1.04 8.21 0.81
N CYS A 48 -0.20 8.73 0.80
CA CYS A 48 -0.50 10.14 1.05
C CYS A 48 -0.42 10.48 2.54
N LEU A 49 0.38 11.49 2.92
CA LEU A 49 0.50 11.94 4.31
C LEU A 49 -0.82 12.41 4.91
N ARG A 50 -1.63 13.14 4.14
CA ARG A 50 -2.93 13.62 4.61
C ARG A 50 -3.89 12.45 4.91
N GLN A 51 -3.86 11.40 4.09
CA GLN A 51 -4.63 10.18 4.36
C GLN A 51 -4.15 9.51 5.65
N GLN A 52 -2.84 9.37 5.83
CA GLN A 52 -2.29 8.78 7.04
C GLN A 52 -2.60 9.62 8.29
N TYR A 53 -2.55 10.95 8.18
CA TYR A 53 -2.96 11.86 9.25
C TYR A 53 -4.41 11.61 9.68
N TYR A 54 -5.35 11.47 8.75
CA TYR A 54 -6.75 11.16 9.08
C TYR A 54 -6.88 9.81 9.80
N LYS A 55 -6.16 8.78 9.35
CA LYS A 55 -6.12 7.47 10.03
C LYS A 55 -5.55 7.57 11.44
N MET A 56 -4.45 8.30 11.62
CA MET A 56 -3.78 8.44 12.92
C MET A 56 -4.54 9.31 13.91
N THR A 57 -5.35 10.24 13.43
CA THR A 57 -6.20 11.11 14.25
C THR A 57 -7.58 10.49 14.53
N GLY A 58 -7.89 9.35 13.91
CA GLY A 58 -9.17 8.66 14.10
C GLY A 58 -10.34 9.35 13.39
N ILE A 59 -10.06 10.14 12.36
CA ILE A 59 -11.11 10.72 11.53
C ILE A 59 -11.79 9.61 10.73
N ASN A 60 -13.12 9.64 10.67
CA ASN A 60 -13.89 8.67 9.90
C ASN A 60 -13.74 8.92 8.40
N SER A 61 -13.71 7.82 7.63
CA SER A 61 -13.78 7.88 6.17
C SER A 61 -15.14 8.42 5.70
N ASP A 62 -15.18 8.82 4.43
CA ASP A 62 -16.35 9.42 3.80
C ASP A 62 -17.54 8.45 3.78
N ALA A 63 -18.77 8.96 4.00
CA ALA A 63 -19.99 8.14 3.99
C ALA A 63 -20.26 7.48 2.62
N SER A 64 -19.77 8.12 1.55
CA SER A 64 -19.82 7.65 0.16
C SER A 64 -18.81 6.55 -0.14
N ALA A 65 -17.87 6.27 0.78
CA ALA A 65 -16.98 5.11 0.70
C ALA A 65 -17.77 3.83 1.01
N THR A 66 -18.80 3.54 0.20
CA THR A 66 -19.44 2.22 0.17
C THR A 66 -18.34 1.18 0.01
N VAL A 67 -18.30 0.22 0.92
CA VAL A 67 -17.39 -0.92 0.86
C VAL A 67 -17.57 -1.58 -0.50
N ASN A 68 -16.55 -1.48 -1.34
CA ASN A 68 -16.55 -2.17 -2.61
C ASN A 68 -16.42 -3.68 -2.31
N ILE A 69 -17.48 -4.44 -2.57
CA ILE A 69 -17.55 -5.89 -2.36
C ILE A 69 -16.37 -6.58 -3.03
N ASP A 70 -16.04 -6.18 -4.26
CA ASP A 70 -14.98 -6.81 -5.05
C ASP A 70 -13.61 -6.59 -4.40
N TRP A 71 -13.41 -5.45 -3.73
CA TRP A 71 -12.19 -5.19 -2.97
C TRP A 71 -12.14 -5.98 -1.67
N THR A 72 -13.28 -6.17 -1.01
CA THR A 72 -13.37 -6.99 0.21
C THR A 72 -13.09 -8.46 -0.12
N ILE A 73 -13.72 -8.99 -1.16
CA ILE A 73 -13.43 -10.34 -1.66
C ILE A 73 -11.98 -10.46 -2.10
N SER A 74 -11.45 -9.45 -2.79
CA SER A 74 -10.04 -9.40 -3.19
C SER A 74 -9.08 -9.48 -2.00
N ALA A 75 -9.37 -8.77 -0.91
CA ALA A 75 -8.58 -8.82 0.32
C ALA A 75 -8.64 -10.21 0.96
N LEU A 76 -9.85 -10.78 1.10
CA LEU A 76 -10.04 -12.13 1.65
C LEU A 76 -9.35 -13.22 0.83
N ILE A 77 -9.41 -13.14 -0.50
CA ILE A 77 -8.64 -14.03 -1.40
C ILE A 77 -7.15 -13.83 -1.16
N GLY A 78 -6.70 -12.58 -1.01
CA GLY A 78 -5.31 -12.26 -0.71
C GLY A 78 -4.80 -12.94 0.55
N ASP A 79 -5.56 -12.86 1.65
CA ASP A 79 -5.22 -13.50 2.92
C ASP A 79 -5.13 -15.02 2.76
N LYS A 80 -6.07 -15.63 2.03
CA LYS A 80 -6.04 -17.09 1.78
C LYS A 80 -4.90 -17.53 0.87
N LEU A 81 -4.50 -16.70 -0.09
CA LEU A 81 -3.33 -16.96 -0.91
C LEU A 81 -2.04 -16.83 -0.10
N HIS A 82 -1.98 -15.86 0.83
CA HIS A 82 -0.89 -15.77 1.79
C HIS A 82 -0.77 -17.05 2.64
N ASP A 83 -1.88 -17.51 3.24
CA ASP A 83 -1.94 -18.75 4.02
C ASP A 83 -1.46 -19.97 3.19
N LEU A 84 -1.89 -20.06 1.93
CA LEU A 84 -1.48 -21.12 1.01
C LEU A 84 0.03 -21.11 0.77
N ILE A 85 0.63 -19.94 0.53
CA ILE A 85 2.09 -19.82 0.32
C ILE A 85 2.86 -20.26 1.57
N VAL A 86 2.41 -19.85 2.76
CA VAL A 86 3.00 -20.31 4.03
C VAL A 86 2.92 -21.82 4.14
N GLN A 87 1.76 -22.41 3.84
CA GLN A 87 1.57 -23.87 3.86
C GLN A 87 2.49 -24.59 2.86
N LEU A 88 2.69 -24.02 1.67
CA LEU A 88 3.59 -24.59 0.66
C LEU A 88 5.04 -24.60 1.15
N ILE A 89 5.49 -23.54 1.83
CA ILE A 89 6.83 -23.51 2.43
C ILE A 89 6.93 -24.51 3.58
N ASP A 90 5.92 -24.63 4.42
CA ASP A 90 5.95 -25.62 5.52
C ASP A 90 5.98 -27.06 4.99
N THR A 91 5.29 -27.33 3.88
CA THR A 91 5.19 -28.67 3.30
C THR A 91 6.39 -29.02 2.43
N TYR A 92 6.85 -28.08 1.61
CA TYR A 92 7.85 -28.32 0.55
C TYR A 92 9.14 -27.53 0.75
N GLY A 93 9.25 -26.73 1.82
CA GLY A 93 10.38 -25.86 2.08
C GLY A 93 11.72 -26.58 2.10
N PHE A 94 11.79 -27.79 2.64
CA PHE A 94 13.01 -28.61 2.59
C PHE A 94 13.47 -28.88 1.14
N ALA A 95 12.55 -29.23 0.25
CA ALA A 95 12.85 -29.44 -1.16
C ALA A 95 13.20 -28.12 -1.87
N MET A 96 12.59 -27.02 -1.44
CA MET A 96 12.91 -25.66 -1.92
C MET A 96 14.21 -25.10 -1.32
N LYS A 97 14.80 -25.78 -0.32
CA LYS A 97 15.91 -25.28 0.50
C LYS A 97 15.57 -23.95 1.20
N ILE A 98 14.32 -23.78 1.58
CA ILE A 98 13.81 -22.63 2.33
C ILE A 98 13.10 -23.15 3.58
N GLN A 99 13.47 -22.69 4.76
CA GLN A 99 12.77 -23.03 6.00
C GLN A 99 12.16 -21.79 6.62
N ARG A 100 10.85 -21.83 6.89
CA ARG A 100 10.19 -20.75 7.62
C ARG A 100 10.75 -20.63 9.04
N LEU A 101 11.09 -19.40 9.42
CA LEU A 101 11.49 -19.03 10.78
C LEU A 101 10.33 -18.35 11.53
N ALA A 102 9.60 -17.47 10.84
CA ALA A 102 8.42 -16.80 11.39
C ALA A 102 7.44 -16.44 10.26
N ALA A 103 6.15 -16.40 10.56
CA ALA A 103 5.10 -15.82 9.71
C ALA A 103 4.29 -14.81 10.51
N GLU A 104 3.78 -13.78 9.82
CA GLU A 104 3.02 -12.68 10.43
C GLU A 104 3.75 -12.02 11.61
N HIS A 105 5.07 -11.90 11.52
CA HIS A 105 5.88 -11.40 12.63
C HIS A 105 5.67 -9.89 12.82
N SER A 106 5.15 -9.54 13.99
CA SER A 106 4.85 -8.16 14.35
C SER A 106 6.12 -7.42 14.78
N ILE A 107 6.28 -6.21 14.28
CA ILE A 107 7.38 -5.32 14.63
C ILE A 107 6.85 -4.04 15.29
N TYR A 108 7.60 -3.53 16.25
CA TYR A 108 7.35 -2.25 16.87
C TYR A 108 8.67 -1.59 17.26
N ASP A 109 8.86 -0.34 16.86
CA ASP A 109 9.96 0.51 17.30
C ASP A 109 9.40 1.75 17.97
N GLU A 110 9.62 1.86 19.28
CA GLU A 110 9.10 2.95 20.09
C GLU A 110 9.68 4.31 19.67
N VAL A 111 10.96 4.33 19.25
CA VAL A 111 11.68 5.56 18.88
C VAL A 111 11.08 6.19 17.62
N THR A 112 10.92 5.40 16.56
CA THR A 112 10.34 5.88 15.29
C THR A 112 8.81 5.80 15.26
N ARG A 113 8.19 5.25 16.32
CA ARG A 113 6.77 4.84 16.35
C ARG A 113 6.38 3.97 15.15
N LEU A 114 7.32 3.20 14.62
CA LEU A 114 7.07 2.27 13.53
C LEU A 114 6.35 1.04 14.06
N SER A 115 5.24 0.65 13.45
CA SER A 115 4.57 -0.61 13.73
C SER A 115 4.23 -1.30 12.42
N GLY A 116 4.37 -2.62 12.37
CA GLY A 116 4.08 -3.37 11.16
C GLY A 116 4.01 -4.86 11.43
N ARG A 117 3.71 -5.61 10.37
CA ARG A 117 3.64 -7.06 10.40
C ARG A 117 4.23 -7.57 9.10
N CYS A 118 5.41 -8.17 9.16
CA CYS A 118 5.99 -8.78 7.97
C CYS A 118 5.35 -10.14 7.72
N ASP A 119 5.15 -10.47 6.46
CA ASP A 119 4.45 -11.69 6.06
C ASP A 119 5.26 -12.94 6.45
N LEU A 120 6.55 -12.97 6.12
CA LEU A 120 7.37 -14.17 6.32
C LEU A 120 8.86 -13.83 6.51
N ILE A 121 9.50 -14.54 7.45
CA ILE A 121 10.94 -14.63 7.60
C ILE A 121 11.33 -16.10 7.40
N ALA A 122 12.35 -16.36 6.58
CA ALA A 122 12.81 -17.70 6.27
C ALA A 122 14.34 -17.80 6.28
N TRP A 123 14.86 -19.01 6.37
CA TRP A 123 16.26 -19.35 6.15
C TRP A 123 16.42 -19.92 4.75
N ASP A 124 17.26 -19.30 3.93
CA ASP A 124 17.65 -19.83 2.62
C ASP A 124 18.90 -20.69 2.78
N TYR A 125 18.77 -22.00 2.59
CA TYR A 125 19.88 -22.95 2.68
C TYR A 125 20.79 -22.93 1.44
N ASN A 126 20.41 -22.27 0.34
CA ASN A 126 21.30 -22.11 -0.81
C ASN A 126 22.38 -21.07 -0.54
N THR A 127 22.02 -19.99 0.14
CA THR A 127 22.94 -18.90 0.49
C THR A 127 23.37 -18.92 1.96
N ASP A 128 22.77 -19.80 2.76
CA ASP A 128 23.01 -19.93 4.19
C ASP A 128 22.78 -18.59 4.91
N GLU A 129 21.63 -17.94 4.68
CA GLU A 129 21.30 -16.64 5.28
C GLU A 129 19.80 -16.51 5.57
N PRO A 130 19.41 -15.69 6.57
CA PRO A 130 18.01 -15.36 6.78
C PRO A 130 17.54 -14.33 5.72
N ILE A 131 16.34 -14.53 5.21
CA ILE A 131 15.69 -13.69 4.21
C ILE A 131 14.31 -13.23 4.68
N GLY A 132 13.91 -12.03 4.28
CA GLY A 132 12.55 -11.56 4.43
C GLY A 132 11.74 -11.79 3.16
N ILE A 133 10.45 -12.06 3.29
CA ILE A 133 9.54 -12.26 2.16
C ILE A 133 8.25 -11.47 2.42
N GLU A 134 7.87 -10.62 1.46
CA GLU A 134 6.58 -9.91 1.41
C GLU A 134 5.74 -10.51 0.29
N ILE A 135 4.52 -10.96 0.60
CA ILE A 135 3.64 -11.64 -0.34
C ILE A 135 2.56 -10.67 -0.82
N LYS A 136 2.40 -10.53 -2.13
CA LYS A 136 1.49 -9.60 -2.78
C LYS A 136 0.54 -10.33 -3.72
N SER A 137 -0.72 -10.45 -3.31
CA SER A 137 -1.77 -10.94 -4.19
C SER A 137 -2.28 -9.83 -5.12
N VAL A 138 -2.18 -10.04 -6.42
CA VAL A 138 -2.51 -9.01 -7.41
C VAL A 138 -3.59 -9.48 -8.38
N GLY A 139 -4.51 -8.57 -8.72
CA GLY A 139 -5.45 -8.77 -9.83
C GLY A 139 -4.79 -8.49 -11.18
N GLU A 140 -5.48 -8.81 -12.27
CA GLU A 140 -4.94 -8.77 -13.64
C GLU A 140 -4.22 -7.45 -14.00
N TYR A 141 -4.86 -6.31 -13.75
CA TYR A 141 -4.25 -5.00 -14.07
C TYR A 141 -2.93 -4.78 -13.33
N LYS A 142 -2.89 -5.06 -12.03
CA LYS A 142 -1.68 -4.88 -11.22
C LYS A 142 -0.63 -5.94 -11.58
N ALA A 143 -1.03 -7.18 -11.86
CA ALA A 143 -0.15 -8.24 -12.34
C ALA A 143 0.58 -7.85 -13.63
N LYS A 144 -0.14 -7.29 -14.62
CA LYS A 144 0.46 -6.78 -15.86
C LYS A 144 1.54 -5.74 -15.60
N ASN A 145 1.31 -4.85 -14.64
CA ASN A 145 2.24 -3.79 -14.30
C ASN A 145 3.41 -4.30 -13.44
N THR A 146 3.16 -5.31 -12.61
CA THR A 146 4.15 -5.79 -11.65
C THR A 146 4.98 -6.97 -12.12
N ILE A 147 4.76 -7.48 -13.33
CA ILE A 147 5.52 -8.63 -13.86
C ILE A 147 6.94 -8.25 -14.31
N GLU A 148 7.11 -7.04 -14.81
CA GLU A 148 8.42 -6.54 -15.28
C GLU A 148 9.17 -5.78 -14.19
N GLN A 149 8.44 -5.16 -13.27
CA GLN A 149 8.94 -4.23 -12.27
C GLN A 149 8.11 -4.34 -11.00
N PRO A 150 8.68 -4.29 -9.79
CA PRO A 150 7.86 -4.27 -8.59
C PRO A 150 7.09 -2.94 -8.49
N GLY A 151 5.95 -2.98 -7.83
CA GLY A 151 5.23 -1.78 -7.41
C GLY A 151 6.08 -0.99 -6.44
N ALA A 152 6.22 0.31 -6.68
CA ALA A 152 7.12 1.16 -5.90
C ALA A 152 6.76 1.19 -4.41
N GLU A 153 5.47 1.17 -4.09
CA GLU A 153 4.95 1.08 -2.74
C GLU A 153 5.33 -0.24 -2.03
N HIS A 154 5.48 -1.33 -2.77
CA HIS A 154 5.95 -2.60 -2.20
C HIS A 154 7.46 -2.57 -1.95
N VAL A 155 8.25 -1.93 -2.83
CA VAL A 155 9.68 -1.71 -2.60
C VAL A 155 9.89 -0.86 -1.34
N LEU A 156 9.16 0.25 -1.20
CA LEU A 156 9.25 1.12 -0.03
C LEU A 156 8.95 0.37 1.27
N GLN A 157 7.92 -0.49 1.27
CA GLN A 157 7.61 -1.35 2.41
C GLN A 157 8.75 -2.32 2.73
N SER A 158 9.31 -3.00 1.73
CA SER A 158 10.45 -3.92 1.91
C SER A 158 11.71 -3.21 2.40
N MET A 159 11.98 -1.97 1.97
CA MET A 159 13.10 -1.16 2.46
C MET A 159 12.98 -0.92 3.96
N VAL A 160 11.78 -0.57 4.45
CA VAL A 160 11.55 -0.32 5.88
C VAL A 160 11.78 -1.58 6.71
N TYR A 161 11.31 -2.75 6.23
CA TYR A 161 11.57 -4.00 6.93
C TYR A 161 13.06 -4.36 6.94
N LEU A 162 13.76 -4.25 5.82
CA LEU A 162 15.20 -4.49 5.75
C LEU A 162 15.98 -3.63 6.75
N ASP A 163 15.71 -2.32 6.77
CA ASP A 163 16.38 -1.40 7.69
C ASP A 163 16.07 -1.72 9.16
N TYR A 164 14.81 -2.00 9.46
CA TYR A 164 14.39 -2.42 10.79
C TYR A 164 15.14 -3.67 11.26
N TYR A 165 15.17 -4.75 10.49
CA TYR A 165 15.86 -5.97 10.92
C TYR A 165 17.38 -5.78 11.01
N ASN A 166 17.98 -5.02 10.09
CA ASN A 166 19.42 -4.77 10.12
C ASN A 166 19.86 -3.96 11.35
N SER A 167 19.01 -3.05 11.83
CA SER A 167 19.25 -2.26 13.05
C SER A 167 18.93 -3.02 14.35
N LYS A 168 18.00 -3.98 14.34
CA LYS A 168 17.55 -4.71 15.54
C LYS A 168 18.25 -6.05 15.78
N ILE A 169 18.74 -6.73 14.75
CA ILE A 169 19.50 -7.97 14.92
C ILE A 169 20.84 -7.63 15.60
N PRO A 170 21.27 -8.31 16.66
CA PRO A 170 22.55 -8.04 17.32
C PRO A 170 23.77 -8.26 16.41
N ASP A 171 24.89 -7.62 16.74
CA ASP A 171 26.16 -7.90 16.08
C ASP A 171 26.61 -9.34 16.31
N GLY A 172 27.26 -9.94 15.31
CA GLY A 172 27.66 -11.35 15.33
C GLY A 172 26.57 -12.34 14.91
N GLN A 173 25.32 -11.91 14.74
CA GLN A 173 24.26 -12.73 14.13
C GLN A 173 24.14 -12.44 12.63
N LYS A 174 23.70 -13.45 11.85
CA LYS A 174 23.43 -13.26 10.42
C LYS A 174 22.28 -12.26 10.24
N LYS A 175 22.54 -11.21 9.47
CA LYS A 175 21.58 -10.14 9.17
C LYS A 175 20.68 -10.54 8.01
N ILE A 176 19.51 -9.92 7.92
CA ILE A 176 18.62 -10.05 6.77
C ILE A 176 19.04 -9.02 5.72
N THR A 177 19.83 -9.47 4.75
CA THR A 177 20.38 -8.62 3.68
C THR A 177 19.48 -8.54 2.45
N LYS A 178 18.52 -9.48 2.33
CA LYS A 178 17.63 -9.62 1.18
C LYS A 178 16.17 -9.69 1.61
N TRP A 179 15.34 -8.97 0.86
CA TRP A 179 13.89 -9.01 1.01
C TRP A 179 13.23 -9.31 -0.32
N TYR A 180 12.58 -10.46 -0.40
CA TYR A 180 11.86 -10.87 -1.59
C TYR A 180 10.45 -10.30 -1.57
N ILE A 181 9.99 -9.82 -2.72
CA ILE A 181 8.58 -9.47 -2.95
C ILE A 181 8.01 -10.57 -3.83
N TRP A 182 7.21 -11.46 -3.27
CA TRP A 182 6.55 -12.54 -3.98
C TRP A 182 5.18 -12.08 -4.46
N TYR A 183 5.03 -11.96 -5.77
CA TYR A 183 3.75 -11.66 -6.38
C TYR A 183 3.02 -12.93 -6.77
N ILE A 184 1.77 -13.05 -6.34
CA ILE A 184 0.85 -14.10 -6.79
C ILE A 184 -0.34 -13.48 -7.51
N SER A 185 -0.56 -13.89 -8.76
CA SER A 185 -1.75 -13.46 -9.50
C SER A 185 -2.98 -14.22 -9.00
N ARG A 186 -4.08 -13.48 -8.77
CA ARG A 186 -5.39 -14.02 -8.44
C ARG A 186 -6.11 -14.62 -9.65
N THR A 187 -5.66 -14.29 -10.86
CA THR A 187 -6.23 -14.77 -12.11
C THR A 187 -5.13 -15.17 -13.09
N GLU A 188 -5.42 -16.19 -13.90
CA GLU A 188 -4.60 -16.50 -15.06
C GLU A 188 -4.92 -15.49 -16.17
N ASN A 189 -3.90 -14.93 -16.84
CA ASN A 189 -4.12 -14.07 -18.00
C ASN A 189 -3.03 -14.29 -19.06
N TRP A 190 -3.34 -13.88 -20.30
CA TRP A 190 -2.44 -14.07 -21.44
C TRP A 190 -1.11 -13.32 -21.26
N THR A 191 -1.12 -12.17 -20.59
CA THR A 191 0.10 -11.38 -20.38
C THR A 191 1.11 -12.15 -19.51
N LEU A 192 0.63 -12.82 -18.45
CA LEU A 192 1.46 -13.68 -17.60
C LEU A 192 2.05 -14.84 -18.41
N LYS A 193 1.22 -15.50 -19.23
CA LYS A 193 1.67 -16.62 -20.08
C LYS A 193 2.68 -16.22 -21.14
N ALA A 194 2.51 -15.02 -21.73
CA ALA A 194 3.29 -14.57 -22.87
C ALA A 194 4.65 -13.98 -22.47
N LYS A 195 4.81 -13.51 -21.24
CA LYS A 195 6.05 -12.89 -20.76
C LYS A 195 6.83 -13.90 -19.94
N GLY A 196 8.06 -14.21 -20.35
CA GLY A 196 8.97 -15.02 -19.54
C GLY A 196 9.35 -14.27 -18.25
N HIS A 197 8.83 -14.72 -17.12
CA HIS A 197 9.07 -14.11 -15.79
C HIS A 197 9.85 -15.06 -14.85
N GLY A 198 10.59 -16.02 -15.42
CA GLY A 198 11.55 -16.86 -14.71
C GLY A 198 10.96 -18.00 -13.87
N SER A 199 9.67 -17.95 -13.53
CA SER A 199 9.02 -18.99 -12.72
C SER A 199 8.32 -20.04 -13.57
N PRO A 200 8.48 -21.35 -13.25
CA PRO A 200 7.69 -22.41 -13.87
C PRO A 200 6.21 -22.34 -13.45
N PHE A 201 5.91 -21.69 -12.33
CA PHE A 201 4.54 -21.39 -11.93
C PHE A 201 4.16 -20.01 -12.44
N VAL A 202 3.43 -19.98 -13.58
CA VAL A 202 3.11 -18.76 -14.34
C VAL A 202 2.40 -17.66 -13.50
N MET A 203 1.78 -18.04 -12.39
CA MET A 203 1.08 -17.09 -11.51
C MET A 203 1.94 -16.55 -10.37
N LEU A 204 3.21 -16.96 -10.24
CA LEU A 204 4.12 -16.55 -9.18
C LEU A 204 5.41 -16.00 -9.79
N TRP A 205 5.86 -14.84 -9.33
CA TRP A 205 7.15 -14.26 -9.67
C TRP A 205 7.65 -13.39 -8.52
N ASP A 206 8.94 -13.10 -8.50
CA ASP A 206 9.55 -12.40 -7.39
C ASP A 206 10.58 -11.34 -7.81
N PHE A 207 10.79 -10.40 -6.89
CA PHE A 207 11.88 -9.43 -6.96
C PHE A 207 12.66 -9.52 -5.66
N CYS A 208 13.97 -9.38 -5.72
CA CYS A 208 14.81 -9.31 -4.52
C CYS A 208 15.29 -7.89 -4.30
N VAL A 209 14.99 -7.34 -3.13
CA VAL A 209 15.42 -6.00 -2.69
C VAL A 209 16.61 -6.17 -1.74
N GLU A 210 17.68 -5.44 -2.04
CA GLU A 210 18.86 -5.26 -1.19
C GLU A 210 19.01 -3.75 -0.89
N LEU A 211 19.60 -3.38 0.25
CA LEU A 211 19.92 -1.99 0.56
C LEU A 211 21.43 -1.76 0.46
N LYS A 212 21.83 -0.74 -0.31
CA LYS A 212 23.21 -0.24 -0.34
C LYS A 212 23.21 1.24 -0.03
N ASP A 213 23.84 1.62 1.08
CA ASP A 213 23.87 3.00 1.57
C ASP A 213 22.45 3.60 1.71
N GLY A 214 21.49 2.79 2.16
CA GLY A 214 20.09 3.16 2.30
C GLY A 214 19.29 3.26 0.99
N VAL A 215 19.90 2.98 -0.16
CA VAL A 215 19.26 3.00 -1.49
C VAL A 215 18.95 1.56 -1.95
N PRO A 216 17.76 1.28 -2.51
CA PRO A 216 17.42 -0.07 -2.93
C PRO A 216 18.11 -0.46 -4.24
N ILE A 217 18.67 -1.66 -4.25
CA ILE A 217 19.08 -2.41 -5.43
C ILE A 217 18.07 -3.55 -5.60
N ILE A 218 17.41 -3.58 -6.75
CA ILE A 218 16.35 -4.55 -7.04
C ILE A 218 16.88 -5.52 -8.08
N THR A 219 16.83 -6.81 -7.77
CA THR A 219 17.08 -7.89 -8.73
C THR A 219 15.74 -8.34 -9.31
N LEU A 220 15.61 -8.25 -10.63
CA LEU A 220 14.44 -8.68 -11.40
C LEU A 220 14.42 -10.23 -11.52
N PRO A 221 13.27 -10.85 -11.87
CA PRO A 221 13.20 -12.29 -12.15
C PRO A 221 14.19 -12.77 -13.23
N THR A 222 14.61 -11.86 -14.12
CA THR A 222 15.61 -12.12 -15.17
C THR A 222 17.06 -12.12 -14.65
N GLY A 223 17.28 -11.85 -13.36
CA GLY A 223 18.60 -11.68 -12.75
C GLY A 223 19.23 -10.30 -12.94
N VAL A 224 18.59 -9.42 -13.73
CA VAL A 224 19.06 -8.04 -13.93
C VAL A 224 18.92 -7.24 -12.65
N LYS A 225 20.00 -6.56 -12.24
CA LYS A 225 19.99 -5.63 -11.11
C LYS A 225 19.77 -4.19 -11.56
N GLN A 226 18.89 -3.48 -10.87
CA GLN A 226 18.63 -2.06 -11.08
C GLN A 226 18.76 -1.29 -9.76
N LYS A 227 19.37 -0.10 -9.82
CA LYS A 227 19.46 0.82 -8.68
C LYS A 227 18.38 1.88 -8.81
N TRP A 228 17.51 2.02 -7.81
CA TRP A 228 16.52 3.10 -7.77
C TRP A 228 17.06 4.26 -6.94
N SER A 229 17.95 5.06 -7.55
CA SER A 229 18.69 6.14 -6.85
C SER A 229 17.83 7.25 -6.26
N GLN A 230 16.60 7.41 -6.75
CA GLN A 230 15.62 8.38 -6.22
C GLN A 230 15.00 7.91 -4.89
N PHE A 231 15.17 6.63 -4.53
CA PHE A 231 14.61 6.02 -3.34
C PHE A 231 15.71 5.95 -2.27
N SER A 232 15.39 6.36 -1.04
CA SER A 232 16.28 6.17 0.09
C SER A 232 15.48 5.93 1.37
N ILE A 233 16.01 5.09 2.26
CA ILE A 233 15.41 4.86 3.58
C ILE A 233 15.32 6.17 4.39
N LYS A 234 16.32 7.05 4.24
CA LYS A 234 16.33 8.39 4.85
C LYS A 234 15.10 9.20 4.44
N ASN A 235 14.77 9.22 3.14
CA ASN A 235 13.62 9.98 2.63
C ASN A 235 12.29 9.41 3.14
N ILE A 236 12.23 8.09 3.43
CA ILE A 236 11.05 7.47 4.05
C ILE A 236 10.91 7.96 5.49
N TYR A 237 11.98 7.93 6.27
CA TYR A 237 11.95 8.38 7.67
C TYR A 237 11.69 9.88 7.80
N GLU A 238 12.25 10.71 6.92
CA GLU A 238 11.91 12.14 6.86
C GLU A 238 10.41 12.38 6.67
N ARG A 239 9.73 11.53 5.87
CA ARG A 239 8.28 11.63 5.69
C ARG A 239 7.48 11.09 6.87
N TYR A 240 7.96 10.07 7.58
CA TYR A 240 7.36 9.65 8.84
C TYR A 240 7.50 10.73 9.92
N ASP A 241 8.66 11.36 10.04
CA ASP A 241 8.87 12.47 10.98
C ASP A 241 7.95 13.64 10.65
N LEU A 242 7.80 13.96 9.36
CA LEU A 242 6.87 14.99 8.89
C LEU A 242 5.42 14.64 9.23
N LEU A 243 5.00 13.38 9.06
CA LEU A 243 3.66 12.92 9.45
C LEU A 243 3.43 13.09 10.96
N LEU A 244 4.38 12.62 11.78
CA LEU A 244 4.29 12.70 13.23
C LEU A 244 4.26 14.16 13.70
N LYS A 245 5.02 15.04 13.05
CA LYS A 245 4.95 16.49 13.29
C LYS A 245 3.54 17.02 13.06
N TYR A 246 2.93 16.74 11.90
CA TYR A 246 1.56 17.16 11.61
C TYR A 246 0.53 16.62 12.62
N VAL A 247 0.65 15.34 13.00
CA VAL A 247 -0.21 14.72 14.02
C VAL A 247 -0.04 15.41 15.39
N ASN A 248 1.19 15.69 15.81
CA ASN A 248 1.47 16.33 17.10
C ASN A 248 1.01 17.79 17.13
N GLU A 249 1.13 18.51 16.01
CA GLU A 249 0.71 19.91 15.86
C GLU A 249 -0.80 20.05 15.58
N CYS A 250 -1.51 18.93 15.38
CA CYS A 250 -2.92 18.91 14.95
C CYS A 250 -3.16 19.73 13.66
N VAL A 251 -2.18 19.75 12.75
CA VAL A 251 -2.25 20.46 11.47
C VAL A 251 -2.43 19.45 10.35
N VAL A 252 -3.43 19.66 9.50
CA VAL A 252 -3.68 18.79 8.34
C VAL A 252 -2.53 18.96 7.32
N PRO A 253 -1.80 17.88 6.94
CA PRO A 253 -0.72 17.95 5.95
C PRO A 253 -1.20 18.52 4.62
N PRO A 254 -0.35 19.09 3.74
CA PRO A 254 -0.75 19.42 2.36
C PRO A 254 -1.17 18.16 1.57
N ARG A 255 -1.82 18.35 0.41
CA ARG A 255 -2.18 17.23 -0.47
C ARG A 255 -0.94 16.77 -1.23
N ASP A 256 -0.61 15.48 -1.15
CA ASP A 256 0.48 14.88 -1.93
C ASP A 256 0.08 14.61 -3.39
N TYR A 257 -1.22 14.52 -3.64
CA TYR A 257 -1.82 14.07 -4.89
C TYR A 257 -2.98 14.99 -5.29
N GLU A 258 -3.32 15.01 -6.57
CA GLU A 258 -4.36 15.84 -7.18
C GLU A 258 -5.51 15.00 -7.72
N ILE A 259 -6.75 15.30 -7.32
CA ILE A 259 -7.94 14.60 -7.84
C ILE A 259 -8.21 14.93 -9.31
N ASN A 260 -7.91 16.17 -9.71
CA ASN A 260 -8.00 16.65 -11.08
C ASN A 260 -6.77 17.51 -11.37
N TYR A 261 -6.06 17.17 -12.44
CA TYR A 261 -4.96 17.96 -12.95
C TYR A 261 -5.49 19.22 -13.63
N SER A 262 -4.73 20.30 -13.52
CA SER A 262 -4.96 21.51 -14.31
C SER A 262 -4.76 21.25 -15.80
N GLU A 263 -5.40 22.05 -16.66
CA GLU A 263 -5.19 21.99 -18.11
C GLU A 263 -3.71 22.21 -18.48
N GLU A 264 -2.99 23.03 -17.70
CA GLU A 264 -1.54 23.23 -17.84
C GLU A 264 -0.75 21.95 -17.57
N LYS A 265 -1.05 21.25 -16.45
CA LYS A 265 -0.39 19.98 -16.11
C LYS A 265 -0.69 18.91 -17.16
N ILE A 266 -1.94 18.80 -17.63
CA ILE A 266 -2.32 17.86 -18.71
C ILE A 266 -1.56 18.18 -20.01
N THR A 267 -1.45 19.46 -20.35
CA THR A 267 -0.68 19.91 -21.52
C THR A 267 0.80 19.58 -21.38
N GLY A 268 1.36 19.77 -20.18
CA GLY A 268 2.72 19.37 -19.85
C GLY A 268 2.93 17.87 -20.05
N LEU A 269 2.03 17.03 -19.54
CA LEU A 269 2.10 15.58 -19.74
C LEU A 269 2.03 15.19 -21.22
N PHE A 270 1.14 15.82 -22.00
CA PHE A 270 1.02 15.59 -23.44
C PHE A 270 2.32 15.94 -24.18
N LYS A 271 2.88 17.13 -23.92
CA LYS A 271 4.13 17.60 -24.55
C LYS A 271 5.33 16.70 -24.25
N ASN A 272 5.33 16.00 -23.12
CA ASN A 272 6.38 15.08 -22.71
C ASN A 272 6.08 13.61 -23.04
N ASP A 273 5.04 13.34 -23.84
CA ASP A 273 4.57 11.99 -24.21
C ASP A 273 4.25 11.08 -23.00
N LYS A 274 3.88 11.69 -21.87
CA LYS A 274 3.55 10.98 -20.61
C LYS A 274 2.08 10.59 -20.49
N LEU A 275 1.25 10.90 -21.49
CA LEU A 275 -0.13 10.42 -21.54
C LEU A 275 -0.15 8.99 -22.10
N GLU A 276 -0.77 8.03 -21.42
CA GLU A 276 -0.78 6.64 -21.89
C GLU A 276 -1.92 6.37 -22.89
N ARG A 277 -3.11 6.95 -22.65
CA ARG A 277 -4.31 6.65 -23.44
C ARG A 277 -4.31 7.46 -24.73
N LYS A 278 -4.36 6.76 -25.87
CA LYS A 278 -4.47 7.37 -27.21
C LYS A 278 -5.63 8.37 -27.32
N MET A 279 -6.79 8.04 -26.75
CA MET A 279 -7.96 8.93 -26.76
C MET A 279 -7.71 10.26 -26.02
N ASP A 280 -6.94 10.23 -24.92
CA ASP A 280 -6.60 11.46 -24.20
C ASP A 280 -5.64 12.32 -25.01
N LYS A 281 -4.65 11.69 -25.68
CA LYS A 281 -3.72 12.38 -26.59
C LYS A 281 -4.49 13.11 -27.70
N GLU A 282 -5.41 12.40 -28.37
CA GLU A 282 -6.23 12.96 -29.46
C GLU A 282 -7.14 14.10 -28.97
N ALA A 283 -7.71 13.97 -27.77
CA ALA A 283 -8.55 15.01 -27.17
C ALA A 283 -7.75 16.29 -26.86
N VAL A 284 -6.55 16.15 -26.26
CA VAL A 284 -5.65 17.28 -25.99
C VAL A 284 -5.19 17.92 -27.30
N GLU A 285 -4.78 17.12 -28.29
CA GLU A 285 -4.33 17.63 -29.59
C GLU A 285 -5.44 18.43 -30.30
N LYS A 286 -6.67 17.92 -30.30
CA LYS A 286 -7.83 18.62 -30.89
C LYS A 286 -8.15 19.91 -30.16
N TRP A 287 -8.01 19.95 -28.84
CA TRP A 287 -8.22 21.15 -28.03
C TRP A 287 -7.13 22.20 -28.30
N LEU A 288 -5.85 21.79 -28.38
CA LEU A 288 -4.73 22.67 -28.75
C LEU A 288 -4.91 23.25 -30.17
N LYS A 289 -5.32 22.44 -31.15
CA LYS A 289 -5.62 22.90 -32.53
C LYS A 289 -6.76 23.93 -32.60
N LYS A 290 -7.66 23.93 -31.60
CA LYS A 290 -8.77 24.88 -31.49
C LYS A 290 -8.41 26.14 -30.67
N GLY A 291 -7.14 26.34 -30.34
CA GLY A 291 -6.67 27.51 -29.61
C GLY A 291 -6.66 27.36 -28.09
N ALA A 292 -6.82 26.14 -27.56
CA ALA A 292 -6.70 25.84 -26.12
C ALA A 292 -7.57 26.72 -25.21
N GLU A 293 -8.83 26.95 -25.60
CA GLU A 293 -9.77 27.77 -24.81
C GLU A 293 -9.94 27.18 -23.39
N ALA A 294 -9.71 28.01 -22.37
CA ALA A 294 -9.70 27.59 -20.97
C ALA A 294 -11.04 26.97 -20.53
N GLY A 295 -10.97 25.85 -19.82
CA GLY A 295 -12.13 25.11 -19.33
C GLY A 295 -12.89 24.31 -20.41
N LYS A 296 -12.37 24.26 -21.65
CA LYS A 296 -12.97 23.46 -22.74
C LYS A 296 -12.29 22.11 -22.94
N LEU A 297 -11.21 21.81 -22.22
CA LEU A 297 -10.57 20.50 -22.30
C LEU A 297 -11.46 19.43 -21.66
N LYS A 298 -12.05 18.57 -22.48
CA LYS A 298 -12.93 17.46 -22.04
C LYS A 298 -12.14 16.22 -21.61
N VAL A 299 -11.01 16.41 -20.94
CA VAL A 299 -10.20 15.35 -20.38
C VAL A 299 -10.17 15.55 -18.87
N SER A 300 -10.74 14.62 -18.12
CA SER A 300 -10.61 14.55 -16.66
C SER A 300 -9.57 13.49 -16.33
N MET A 301 -8.53 13.93 -15.63
CA MET A 301 -7.38 13.12 -15.21
C MET A 301 -6.91 13.60 -13.85
N GLY A 302 -6.44 12.68 -13.02
CA GLY A 302 -5.82 12.97 -11.74
C GLY A 302 -5.01 11.76 -11.26
N ASP A 303 -4.45 11.90 -10.06
CA ASP A 303 -3.73 10.84 -9.38
C ASP A 303 -4.70 9.75 -8.92
N ILE A 304 -4.31 8.49 -9.18
CA ILE A 304 -5.13 7.31 -8.87
C ILE A 304 -5.32 7.17 -7.35
N GLU A 305 -4.35 7.64 -6.58
CA GLU A 305 -4.34 7.70 -5.12
C GLU A 305 -5.51 8.55 -4.59
N CYS A 306 -5.83 9.68 -5.25
CA CYS A 306 -6.96 10.51 -4.87
C CYS A 306 -8.29 9.90 -5.31
N ARG A 307 -8.33 9.24 -6.47
CA ARG A 307 -9.55 8.62 -7.02
C ARG A 307 -10.08 7.48 -6.14
N PHE A 308 -9.19 6.74 -5.48
CA PHE A 308 -9.55 5.62 -4.60
C PHE A 308 -9.35 5.96 -3.11
N CYS A 309 -9.17 7.23 -2.77
CA CYS A 309 -9.04 7.65 -1.38
C CYS A 309 -10.39 7.64 -0.67
N GLU A 310 -10.47 6.91 0.43
CA GLU A 310 -11.64 6.86 1.34
C GLU A 310 -11.91 8.17 2.10
N TYR A 311 -11.05 9.19 1.92
CA TYR A 311 -11.19 10.54 2.50
C TYR A 311 -11.20 11.62 1.40
N SER A 312 -11.54 11.26 0.16
CA SER A 312 -11.53 12.20 -0.97
C SER A 312 -12.55 13.33 -0.78
N ASP A 313 -13.77 13.05 -0.30
CA ASP A 313 -14.79 14.07 -0.04
C ASP A 313 -14.38 14.99 1.11
N LEU A 314 -13.90 14.44 2.23
CA LEU A 314 -13.34 15.24 3.30
C LEU A 314 -12.17 16.11 2.81
N CYS A 315 -11.24 15.51 2.06
CA CYS A 315 -10.01 16.17 1.61
C CYS A 315 -10.27 17.31 0.62
N TRP A 316 -11.23 17.15 -0.30
CA TRP A 316 -11.45 18.09 -1.40
C TRP A 316 -12.68 18.98 -1.19
N ASN A 317 -13.71 18.49 -0.51
CA ASN A 317 -14.98 19.20 -0.33
C ASN A 317 -15.18 19.69 1.12
N GLY A 318 -14.34 19.26 2.08
CA GLY A 318 -14.48 19.63 3.49
C GLY A 318 -15.69 18.98 4.18
N THR A 319 -16.29 17.97 3.56
CA THR A 319 -17.48 17.31 4.07
C THR A 319 -17.11 16.35 5.20
N ILE A 320 -17.45 16.71 6.44
CA ILE A 320 -17.25 15.84 7.60
C ILE A 320 -18.47 14.95 7.78
N ASN A 321 -18.27 13.64 7.82
CA ASN A 321 -19.33 12.70 8.16
C ASN A 321 -19.68 12.79 9.66
N LYS A 322 -20.81 13.42 10.00
CA LYS A 322 -21.32 13.50 11.38
C LYS A 322 -22.04 12.23 11.85
N ASN A 323 -22.33 11.29 10.95
CA ASN A 323 -23.20 10.13 11.18
C ASN A 323 -22.49 8.80 10.91
N ALA A 324 -21.31 8.59 11.49
CA ALA A 324 -20.78 7.24 11.60
C ALA A 324 -21.64 6.48 12.62
N LYS A 325 -22.70 5.80 12.15
CA LYS A 325 -23.43 4.86 13.00
C LYS A 325 -22.47 3.77 13.44
N THR A 326 -22.14 3.77 14.73
CA THR A 326 -21.43 2.69 15.39
C THR A 326 -22.37 1.50 15.52
N PHE A 327 -22.46 0.67 14.48
CA PHE A 327 -23.20 -0.59 14.56
C PHE A 327 -22.33 -1.62 15.29
N SER A 328 -22.60 -1.79 16.58
CA SER A 328 -22.16 -2.97 17.34
C SER A 328 -23.22 -4.05 17.16
N ASN A 329 -22.84 -5.20 16.61
CA ASN A 329 -23.66 -6.42 16.63
C ASN A 329 -23.54 -7.18 17.97
N LEU A 330 -22.91 -6.59 19.00
CA LEU A 330 -23.04 -7.14 20.35
C LEU A 330 -24.48 -6.86 20.84
N PRO A 331 -25.20 -7.87 21.35
CA PRO A 331 -26.47 -7.65 22.03
C PRO A 331 -26.31 -6.53 23.05
N SER A 332 -27.21 -5.55 23.02
CA SER A 332 -27.21 -4.41 23.95
C SER A 332 -27.61 -4.79 25.38
N ASP A 333 -27.74 -6.09 25.66
CA ASP A 333 -28.22 -6.65 26.92
C ASP A 333 -27.11 -6.87 27.95
N THR A 334 -26.12 -5.97 28.03
CA THR A 334 -25.33 -5.85 29.25
C THR A 334 -25.76 -4.57 29.95
N PRO A 335 -26.62 -4.64 30.99
CA PRO A 335 -26.90 -3.50 31.84
C PRO A 335 -25.58 -3.05 32.44
N THR A 336 -25.04 -1.96 31.92
CA THR A 336 -23.89 -1.29 32.51
C THR A 336 -24.41 -0.53 33.71
N GLN A 337 -24.74 -1.25 34.79
CA GLN A 337 -24.83 -0.63 36.11
C GLN A 337 -23.41 -0.34 36.57
N ILE A 338 -22.81 0.73 36.05
CA ILE A 338 -21.79 1.43 36.82
C ILE A 338 -22.56 2.10 37.94
N LYS A 339 -22.57 1.46 39.10
CA LYS A 339 -22.90 2.14 40.35
C LYS A 339 -21.84 3.22 40.54
N ASP A 340 -22.26 4.47 40.38
CA ASP A 340 -21.58 5.59 41.02
C ASP A 340 -21.57 5.33 42.53
N SER A 341 -20.45 4.86 43.02
CA SER A 341 -20.12 4.87 44.45
C SER A 341 -18.73 5.44 44.60
N GLY A 342 -18.64 6.74 44.86
CA GLY A 342 -17.35 7.38 45.04
C GLY A 342 -17.33 8.87 45.37
N ASN A 343 -18.36 9.40 46.05
CA ASN A 343 -18.16 10.60 46.86
C ASN A 343 -17.42 10.18 48.13
N TYR A 344 -16.14 10.54 48.28
CA TYR A 344 -15.60 10.90 49.59
C TYR A 344 -14.58 12.04 49.43
N PHE A 345 -14.78 13.00 50.32
CA PHE A 345 -14.03 14.23 50.56
C PHE A 345 -12.61 13.97 51.10
N LEU A 346 -11.78 15.00 50.90
CA LEU A 346 -10.45 15.32 51.48
C LEU A 346 -9.24 14.61 50.86
#